data_AF-E6TGS5-F1
#
_entry.id   AF-E6TGS5-F1
#
_cell.length_a   1.000
_cell.length_b   1.000
_cell.length_c   1.000
_cell.angle_alpha   90.00
_cell.angle_beta   90.00
_cell.angle_gamma   90.00
#
_symmetry.space_group_name_H-M   'P 1'
#
loop_
_entity.id
_entity.type
_entity.pdbx_description
1 polymer ?
#
loop_
_entity_poly.entity_id
_entity_poly.type
_entity_poly.pdbx_seq_one_letter_code
_entity_poly.pdbx_strand_id
1 'polypeptide(L)'
;MSPRVGVTLSGRYRLQRLIATGGMGQVWEGVDSRLGRRVAIKVLKAEYSTDSEFVERFRAEARTVAMLNHPGIAGVYDYGETDIDGEGRTAYLVMELVNGEPLNSVIKRTGRLSLRHALDMLEQTGRALQVAHSAGLVHRDVKPGNILITPTGQVKLTDFGIAKAVDAAPVTQTGMVMGTAQYIAPEQALGHDATAASDVYSLGVVGYEAVSGKRPFTGDGALTVAMKHIKETPPPLPADLPPNVRELIEITLVKNPGMRYKSGGPFADAVAAVRAGRRPPRPNAAPSIGRAAPAAVPPAIQNRPPAEATGRAPAQTSRTRTTGSHHRSAPPARRTFSSGQRALLWAAGVLGALAIVIAILIVLNHQDQQNSPNRTTNTVTETPGSPPAAPGEGPAETPGAAAPVKPDEPGQNRVSGPVDTASPSVMLHVSEQILR
;
A
#
# COMPACT_ATOMS: atom_id res chain seq x y z
N MET A 1 21.04 13.67 -15.64
CA MET A 1 20.80 15.01 -15.07
C MET A 1 19.29 15.10 -14.83
N SER A 2 18.83 15.02 -13.57
CA SER A 2 17.44 14.65 -13.24
C SER A 2 16.36 15.45 -13.99
N PRO A 3 15.18 14.86 -14.30
CA PRO A 3 14.16 15.46 -15.14
C PRO A 3 13.80 16.89 -14.75
N ARG A 4 13.57 17.74 -15.76
CA ARG A 4 13.41 19.20 -15.58
C ARG A 4 12.11 19.72 -16.18
N VAL A 5 11.63 20.83 -15.63
CA VAL A 5 10.58 21.64 -16.24
C VAL A 5 10.95 21.99 -17.68
N GLY A 6 10.01 21.84 -18.61
CA GLY A 6 10.20 22.11 -20.05
C GLY A 6 10.65 20.91 -20.88
N VAL A 7 11.23 19.86 -20.29
CA VAL A 7 11.56 18.61 -21.00
C VAL A 7 10.30 18.02 -21.62
N THR A 8 10.37 17.60 -22.88
CA THR A 8 9.22 17.08 -23.63
C THR A 8 9.47 15.64 -24.09
N LEU A 9 8.98 14.68 -23.30
CA LEU A 9 9.22 13.26 -23.51
C LEU A 9 8.58 12.80 -24.84
N SER A 10 9.38 12.09 -25.65
CA SER A 10 9.01 11.58 -26.99
C SER A 10 8.33 12.62 -27.89
N GLY A 11 8.71 13.90 -27.77
CA GLY A 11 8.13 15.01 -28.55
C GLY A 11 6.64 15.29 -28.28
N ARG A 12 6.06 14.73 -27.21
CA ARG A 12 4.62 14.83 -26.89
C ARG A 12 4.34 15.35 -25.49
N TYR A 13 5.02 14.81 -24.47
CA TYR A 13 4.64 15.00 -23.07
C TYR A 13 5.56 15.99 -22.37
N ARG A 14 5.13 17.25 -22.28
CA ARG A 14 5.94 18.34 -21.71
C ARG A 14 5.76 18.41 -20.19
N LEU A 15 6.85 18.22 -19.45
CA LEU A 15 6.92 18.35 -17.99
C LEU A 15 6.76 19.83 -17.58
N GLN A 16 5.92 20.10 -16.57
CA GLN A 16 5.64 21.45 -16.08
C GLN A 16 5.99 21.65 -14.60
N ARG A 17 5.62 20.71 -13.73
CA ARG A 17 5.76 20.88 -12.27
C ARG A 17 5.91 19.53 -11.59
N LEU A 18 6.89 19.39 -10.69
CA LEU A 18 7.02 18.19 -9.86
C LEU A 18 5.82 18.09 -8.89
N ILE A 19 5.15 16.94 -8.83
CA ILE A 19 4.07 16.64 -7.88
C ILE A 19 4.63 15.88 -6.68
N ALA A 20 5.41 14.83 -6.92
CA ALA A 20 5.96 13.98 -5.87
C ALA A 20 7.26 13.27 -6.32
N THR A 21 8.10 12.91 -5.36
CA THR A 21 9.26 12.03 -5.55
C THR A 21 9.05 10.75 -4.75
N GLY A 22 9.28 9.59 -5.37
CA GLY A 22 9.22 8.27 -4.73
C GLY A 22 10.49 7.47 -4.96
N GLY A 23 10.54 6.23 -4.43
CA GLY A 23 11.73 5.37 -4.52
C GLY A 23 12.17 5.10 -5.96
N MET A 24 11.23 4.71 -6.83
CA MET A 24 11.52 4.31 -8.22
C MET A 24 11.52 5.47 -9.24
N GLY A 25 11.15 6.69 -8.86
CA GLY A 25 10.94 7.77 -9.83
C GLY A 25 10.24 9.01 -9.29
N GLN A 26 9.89 9.91 -10.20
CA GLN A 26 9.22 11.18 -9.93
C GLN A 26 7.86 11.24 -10.65
N VAL A 27 6.85 11.79 -9.98
CA VAL A 27 5.54 12.09 -10.59
C VAL A 27 5.48 13.58 -10.91
N TRP A 28 5.29 13.90 -12.17
CA TRP A 28 5.23 15.25 -12.72
C TRP A 28 3.83 15.58 -13.22
N GLU A 29 3.42 16.84 -13.06
CA GLU A 29 2.38 17.45 -13.88
C GLU A 29 2.98 17.80 -15.25
N GLY A 30 2.26 17.51 -16.32
CA GLY A 30 2.62 17.91 -17.66
C GLY A 30 1.43 18.03 -18.61
N VAL A 31 1.71 18.30 -19.88
CA VAL A 31 0.71 18.45 -20.95
C VAL A 31 0.94 17.41 -22.05
N ASP A 32 -0.14 16.74 -22.46
CA ASP A 32 -0.21 15.96 -23.69
C ASP A 32 -0.38 16.91 -24.88
N SER A 33 0.73 17.28 -25.54
CA SER A 33 0.74 18.30 -26.59
C SER A 33 -0.13 17.95 -27.81
N ARG A 34 -0.54 16.68 -27.98
CA ARG A 34 -1.44 16.25 -29.07
C ARG A 34 -2.92 16.40 -28.73
N LEU A 35 -3.28 16.40 -27.45
CA LEU A 35 -4.67 16.41 -26.98
C LEU A 35 -5.01 17.65 -26.13
N GLY A 36 -4.06 18.56 -25.90
CA GLY A 36 -4.24 19.81 -25.16
C GLY A 36 -4.54 19.64 -23.66
N ARG A 37 -4.53 18.40 -23.14
CA ARG A 37 -4.92 18.07 -21.76
C ARG A 37 -3.73 18.02 -20.81
N ARG A 38 -3.95 18.43 -19.56
CA ARG A 38 -3.04 18.18 -18.44
C ARG A 38 -3.07 16.69 -18.05
N VAL A 39 -1.92 16.14 -17.69
CA VAL A 39 -1.71 14.73 -17.32
C VAL A 39 -0.71 14.63 -16.17
N ALA A 40 -0.78 13.52 -15.41
CA ALA A 40 0.29 13.12 -14.52
C ALA A 40 1.24 12.18 -15.28
N ILE A 41 2.54 12.33 -15.05
CA ILE A 41 3.61 11.61 -15.76
C ILE A 41 4.58 11.07 -14.71
N LYS A 42 4.59 9.75 -14.53
CA LYS A 42 5.55 9.06 -13.65
C LYS A 42 6.78 8.70 -14.47
N VAL A 43 7.87 9.44 -14.25
CA VAL A 43 9.18 9.23 -14.88
C VAL A 43 10.01 8.35 -13.95
N LEU A 44 10.47 7.20 -14.43
CA LEU A 44 11.34 6.31 -13.66
C LEU A 44 12.77 6.89 -13.60
N LYS A 45 13.54 6.52 -12.58
CA LYS A 45 14.98 6.83 -12.56
C LYS A 45 15.72 5.99 -13.61
N ALA A 46 16.92 6.42 -13.98
CA ALA A 46 17.83 5.67 -14.84
C ALA A 46 18.09 4.23 -14.34
N GLU A 47 18.32 4.06 -13.03
CA GLU A 47 18.61 2.74 -12.41
C GLU A 47 17.54 1.67 -12.64
N TYR A 48 16.27 2.06 -12.82
CA TYR A 48 15.15 1.16 -13.18
C TYR A 48 14.82 1.15 -14.68
N SER A 49 15.38 2.09 -15.45
CA SER A 49 15.16 2.20 -16.90
C SER A 49 16.22 1.45 -17.72
N THR A 50 17.35 1.10 -17.10
CA THR A 50 18.40 0.23 -17.70
C THR A 50 18.19 -1.26 -17.47
N ASP A 51 17.37 -1.66 -16.49
CA ASP A 51 16.99 -3.06 -16.26
C ASP A 51 15.85 -3.45 -17.22
N SER A 52 16.17 -4.27 -18.23
CA SER A 52 15.19 -4.73 -19.22
C SER A 52 14.09 -5.61 -18.61
N GLU A 53 14.38 -6.39 -17.57
CA GLU A 53 13.41 -7.27 -16.92
C GLU A 53 12.46 -6.46 -16.01
N PHE A 54 12.94 -5.39 -15.38
CA PHE A 54 12.09 -4.40 -14.72
C PHE A 54 11.20 -3.69 -15.74
N VAL A 55 11.78 -3.17 -16.84
CA VAL A 55 11.05 -2.41 -17.86
C VAL A 55 9.96 -3.25 -18.54
N GLU A 56 10.23 -4.52 -18.86
CA GLU A 56 9.22 -5.42 -19.43
C GLU A 56 8.06 -5.70 -18.46
N ARG A 57 8.34 -6.00 -17.18
CA ARG A 57 7.30 -6.15 -16.15
C ARG A 57 6.50 -4.86 -15.97
N PHE A 58 7.18 -3.72 -15.89
CA PHE A 58 6.55 -2.41 -15.73
C PHE A 58 5.60 -2.10 -16.89
N ARG A 59 6.02 -2.39 -18.12
CA ARG A 59 5.20 -2.28 -19.34
C ARG A 59 4.04 -3.27 -19.36
N ALA A 60 4.20 -4.47 -18.83
CA ALA A 60 3.14 -5.47 -18.73
C ALA A 60 2.06 -5.06 -17.71
N GLU A 61 2.46 -4.70 -16.48
CA GLU A 61 1.50 -4.25 -15.46
C GLU A 61 0.84 -2.91 -15.83
N ALA A 62 1.55 -1.99 -16.49
CA ALA A 62 0.96 -0.76 -17.03
C ALA A 62 -0.16 -1.03 -18.05
N ARG A 63 0.01 -2.02 -18.94
CA ARG A 63 -1.04 -2.46 -19.88
C ARG A 63 -2.26 -3.02 -19.14
N THR A 64 -2.05 -3.84 -18.12
CA THR A 64 -3.14 -4.39 -17.30
C THR A 64 -3.92 -3.29 -16.58
N VAL A 65 -3.24 -2.31 -15.98
CA VAL A 65 -3.91 -1.15 -15.34
C VAL A 65 -4.67 -0.30 -16.37
N ALA A 66 -4.14 -0.10 -17.57
CA ALA A 66 -4.81 0.64 -18.64
C ALA A 66 -6.12 -0.01 -19.14
N MET A 67 -6.34 -1.29 -18.86
CA MET A 67 -7.62 -1.98 -19.15
C MET A 67 -8.68 -1.78 -18.04
N LEU A 68 -8.31 -1.22 -16.88
CA LEU A 68 -9.23 -1.05 -15.74
C LEU A 68 -10.03 0.26 -15.85
N ASN A 69 -11.23 0.19 -16.43
CA ASN A 69 -12.17 1.32 -16.43
C ASN A 69 -13.05 1.31 -15.18
N HIS A 70 -12.73 2.16 -14.19
CA HIS A 70 -13.54 2.38 -12.99
C HIS A 70 -13.33 3.79 -12.44
N PRO A 71 -14.38 4.54 -12.04
CA PRO A 71 -14.23 5.91 -11.54
C PRO A 71 -13.35 6.02 -10.28
N GLY A 72 -13.28 4.97 -9.46
CA GLY A 72 -12.40 4.93 -8.28
C GLY A 72 -10.92 4.60 -8.56
N ILE A 73 -10.54 4.42 -9.82
CA ILE A 73 -9.15 4.21 -10.27
C ILE A 73 -8.71 5.44 -11.08
N ALA A 74 -7.45 5.86 -10.92
CA ALA A 74 -6.84 6.85 -11.81
C ALA A 74 -6.45 6.18 -13.14
N GLY A 75 -7.01 6.66 -14.25
CA GLY A 75 -6.81 6.04 -15.55
C GLY A 75 -5.36 6.14 -16.04
N VAL A 76 -4.80 5.04 -16.56
CA VAL A 76 -3.53 5.06 -17.32
C VAL A 76 -3.85 5.35 -18.80
N TYR A 77 -3.08 6.23 -19.42
CA TYR A 77 -3.33 6.75 -20.77
C TYR A 77 -2.30 6.34 -21.81
N ASP A 78 -1.02 6.25 -21.44
CA ASP A 78 0.07 5.94 -22.36
C ASP A 78 1.31 5.45 -21.60
N TYR A 79 2.18 4.72 -22.28
CA TYR A 79 3.49 4.29 -21.77
C TYR A 79 4.53 4.53 -22.86
N GLY A 80 5.67 5.09 -22.50
CA GLY A 80 6.75 5.31 -23.44
C GLY A 80 8.13 5.28 -22.82
N GLU A 81 9.10 5.35 -23.70
CA GLU A 81 10.53 5.36 -23.38
C GLU A 81 11.16 6.42 -24.27
N THR A 82 12.09 7.19 -23.71
CA THR A 82 12.81 8.23 -24.43
C THR A 82 14.20 8.37 -23.82
N ASP A 83 15.21 8.62 -24.63
CA ASP A 83 16.46 9.15 -24.11
C ASP A 83 16.22 10.57 -23.58
N ILE A 84 16.89 10.91 -22.48
CA ILE A 84 16.95 12.24 -21.88
C ILE A 84 18.42 12.59 -21.67
N ASP A 85 18.83 13.78 -22.08
CA ASP A 85 20.23 14.22 -22.06
C ASP A 85 20.85 14.09 -20.66
N GLY A 86 21.85 13.22 -20.56
CA GLY A 86 22.57 12.92 -19.33
C GLY A 86 21.81 12.08 -18.28
N GLU A 87 20.61 11.57 -18.56
CA GLU A 87 19.99 10.45 -17.82
C GLU A 87 20.05 9.14 -18.65
N GLY A 88 20.05 9.23 -19.99
CA GLY A 88 19.96 8.09 -20.90
C GLY A 88 18.50 7.64 -21.13
N ARG A 89 18.33 6.41 -21.61
CA ARG A 89 17.02 5.79 -21.84
C ARG A 89 16.20 5.78 -20.56
N THR A 90 15.09 6.52 -20.58
CA THR A 90 14.23 6.77 -19.42
C THR A 90 12.81 6.31 -19.75
N ALA A 91 12.27 5.39 -18.94
CA ALA A 91 10.92 4.89 -19.08
C ALA A 91 9.91 5.78 -18.31
N TYR A 92 8.73 6.01 -18.90
CA TYR A 92 7.69 6.87 -18.32
C TYR A 92 6.27 6.32 -18.53
N LEU A 93 5.37 6.66 -17.59
CA LEU A 93 3.97 6.28 -17.61
C LEU A 93 3.07 7.52 -17.47
N VAL A 94 2.11 7.66 -18.39
CA VAL A 94 1.19 8.80 -18.43
C VAL A 94 -0.18 8.37 -17.90
N MET A 95 -0.73 9.15 -16.98
CA MET A 95 -1.96 8.84 -16.26
C MET A 95 -2.82 10.09 -16.00
N GLU A 96 -4.02 9.86 -15.48
CA GLU A 96 -4.97 10.87 -15.04
C GLU A 96 -4.36 11.83 -14.02
N LEU A 97 -4.40 13.13 -14.31
CA LEU A 97 -4.09 14.17 -13.33
C LEU A 97 -5.30 14.36 -12.40
N VAL A 98 -5.39 13.50 -11.38
CA VAL A 98 -6.45 13.58 -10.37
C VAL A 98 -6.34 14.89 -9.59
N ASN A 99 -7.43 15.67 -9.59
CA ASN A 99 -7.57 16.83 -8.72
C ASN A 99 -8.06 16.38 -7.33
N GLY A 100 -7.13 16.08 -6.42
CA GLY A 100 -7.44 15.62 -5.06
C GLY A 100 -6.25 15.67 -4.10
N GLU A 101 -6.53 15.62 -2.81
CA GLU A 101 -5.52 15.58 -1.73
C GLU A 101 -5.24 14.10 -1.35
N PRO A 102 -3.97 13.66 -1.23
CA PRO A 102 -3.68 12.31 -0.79
C PRO A 102 -4.05 12.12 0.69
N LEU A 103 -4.62 10.96 1.03
CA LEU A 103 -5.20 10.67 2.35
C LEU A 103 -4.18 10.82 3.50
N ASN A 104 -2.87 10.65 3.25
CA ASN A 104 -1.83 10.95 4.25
C ASN A 104 -1.79 12.44 4.66
N SER A 105 -1.97 13.37 3.72
CA SER A 105 -2.06 14.81 4.00
C SER A 105 -3.37 15.15 4.73
N VAL A 106 -4.49 14.53 4.32
CA VAL A 106 -5.79 14.70 4.98
C VAL A 106 -5.70 14.25 6.45
N ILE A 107 -5.18 13.04 6.71
CA ILE A 107 -5.01 12.49 8.07
C ILE A 107 -4.02 13.35 8.87
N LYS A 108 -2.89 13.78 8.29
CA LYS A 108 -1.94 14.70 8.96
C LYS A 108 -2.60 16.02 9.36
N ARG A 109 -3.59 16.49 8.61
CA ARG A 109 -4.31 17.75 8.84
C ARG A 109 -5.49 17.63 9.80
N THR A 110 -6.15 16.47 9.91
CA THR A 110 -7.32 16.28 10.81
C THR A 110 -7.02 15.42 12.04
N GLY A 111 -5.85 14.79 12.12
CA GLY A 111 -5.49 13.82 13.16
C GLY A 111 -6.18 12.47 12.93
N ARG A 112 -7.51 12.43 13.10
CA ARG A 112 -8.38 11.31 12.70
C ARG A 112 -9.50 11.80 11.78
N LEU A 113 -10.20 10.87 11.13
CA LEU A 113 -11.37 11.16 10.29
C LEU A 113 -12.67 10.79 11.01
N SER A 114 -13.78 11.43 10.61
CA SER A 114 -15.10 11.07 11.13
C SER A 114 -15.46 9.66 10.67
N LEU A 115 -16.18 8.89 11.51
CA LEU A 115 -16.61 7.53 11.17
C LEU A 115 -17.39 7.46 9.85
N ARG A 116 -18.17 8.49 9.52
CA ARG A 116 -18.86 8.62 8.24
C ARG A 116 -17.90 8.63 7.05
N HIS A 117 -16.86 9.47 7.10
CA HIS A 117 -15.88 9.59 6.01
C HIS A 117 -14.93 8.38 5.97
N ALA A 118 -14.55 7.84 7.13
CA ALA A 118 -13.72 6.65 7.24
C ALA A 118 -14.39 5.42 6.61
N LEU A 119 -15.65 5.13 6.96
CA LEU A 119 -16.37 4.01 6.36
C LEU A 119 -16.69 4.27 4.87
N ASP A 120 -16.96 5.51 4.47
CA ASP A 120 -17.23 5.81 3.06
C ASP A 120 -16.01 5.59 2.15
N MET A 121 -14.84 6.12 2.53
CA MET A 121 -13.62 5.93 1.72
C MET A 121 -13.10 4.48 1.76
N LEU A 122 -13.26 3.76 2.88
CA LEU A 122 -12.95 2.33 2.93
C LEU A 122 -13.83 1.52 1.97
N GLU A 123 -15.13 1.83 1.88
CA GLU A 123 -16.00 1.18 0.91
C GLU A 123 -15.61 1.53 -0.53
N GLN A 124 -15.47 2.81 -0.86
CA GLN A 124 -15.06 3.25 -2.20
C GLN A 124 -13.72 2.61 -2.64
N THR A 125 -12.74 2.54 -1.74
CA THR A 125 -11.43 1.91 -2.00
C THR A 125 -11.58 0.40 -2.21
N GLY A 126 -12.39 -0.28 -1.39
CA GLY A 126 -12.67 -1.71 -1.56
C GLY A 126 -13.37 -2.04 -2.89
N ARG A 127 -14.33 -1.22 -3.32
CA ARG A 127 -14.97 -1.33 -4.65
C ARG A 127 -13.95 -1.16 -5.78
N ALA A 128 -13.07 -0.16 -5.68
CA ALA A 128 -12.04 0.09 -6.68
C ALA A 128 -11.00 -1.05 -6.76
N LEU A 129 -10.51 -1.54 -5.61
CA LEU A 129 -9.63 -2.71 -5.55
C LEU A 129 -10.30 -3.96 -6.15
N GLN A 130 -11.61 -4.16 -5.95
CA GLN A 130 -12.31 -5.31 -6.53
C GLN A 130 -12.24 -5.34 -8.07
N VAL A 131 -12.21 -4.20 -8.75
CA VAL A 131 -12.07 -4.17 -10.22
C VAL A 131 -10.71 -4.73 -10.65
N ALA A 132 -9.64 -4.32 -9.97
CA ALA A 132 -8.31 -4.89 -10.19
C ALA A 132 -8.25 -6.39 -9.83
N HIS A 133 -8.79 -6.77 -8.67
CA HIS A 133 -8.78 -8.16 -8.20
C HIS A 133 -9.58 -9.09 -9.13
N SER A 134 -10.68 -8.62 -9.71
CA SER A 134 -11.45 -9.35 -10.73
C SER A 134 -10.68 -9.54 -12.04
N ALA A 135 -9.77 -8.62 -12.37
CA ALA A 135 -8.85 -8.73 -13.51
C ALA A 135 -7.56 -9.51 -13.20
N GLY A 136 -7.44 -10.10 -11.99
CA GLY A 136 -6.25 -10.83 -11.55
C GLY A 136 -5.08 -9.95 -11.09
N LEU A 137 -5.26 -8.62 -11.03
CA LEU A 137 -4.25 -7.67 -10.56
C LEU A 137 -4.34 -7.46 -9.04
N VAL A 138 -3.17 -7.31 -8.40
CA VAL A 138 -3.00 -6.97 -6.98
C VAL A 138 -2.25 -5.63 -6.91
N HIS A 139 -2.66 -4.72 -6.03
CA HIS A 139 -2.09 -3.38 -5.92
C HIS A 139 -0.73 -3.38 -5.21
N ARG A 140 -0.49 -4.28 -4.24
CA ARG A 140 0.78 -4.49 -3.52
C ARG A 140 1.33 -3.30 -2.71
N ASP A 141 0.64 -2.15 -2.72
CA ASP A 141 1.10 -0.87 -2.15
C ASP A 141 -0.07 0.02 -1.69
N VAL A 142 -1.16 -0.59 -1.19
CA VAL A 142 -2.29 0.18 -0.63
C VAL A 142 -1.83 0.93 0.62
N LYS A 143 -1.82 2.26 0.56
CA LYS A 143 -1.39 3.16 1.64
C LYS A 143 -2.04 4.54 1.45
N PRO A 144 -2.09 5.42 2.47
CA PRO A 144 -2.80 6.69 2.36
C PRO A 144 -2.19 7.67 1.32
N GLY A 145 -0.92 7.50 0.95
CA GLY A 145 -0.30 8.27 -0.14
C GLY A 145 -0.80 7.90 -1.55
N ASN A 146 -1.36 6.71 -1.74
CA ASN A 146 -1.86 6.20 -3.03
C ASN A 146 -3.41 6.26 -3.12
N ILE A 147 -4.06 6.83 -2.10
CA ILE A 147 -5.51 7.02 -2.01
C ILE A 147 -5.76 8.53 -2.05
N LEU A 148 -6.14 9.06 -3.21
CA LEU A 148 -6.47 10.47 -3.38
C LEU A 148 -7.95 10.71 -3.07
N ILE A 149 -8.26 11.79 -2.36
CA ILE A 149 -9.62 12.26 -2.07
C ILE A 149 -9.87 13.52 -2.88
N THR A 150 -10.83 13.49 -3.80
CA THR A 150 -11.21 14.66 -4.59
C THR A 150 -12.05 15.65 -3.76
N PRO A 151 -12.20 16.93 -4.18
CA PRO A 151 -13.07 17.89 -3.51
C PRO A 151 -14.56 17.47 -3.41
N THR A 152 -15.01 16.52 -4.23
CA THR A 152 -16.37 15.96 -4.19
C THR A 152 -16.50 14.75 -3.25
N GLY A 153 -15.41 14.33 -2.58
CA GLY A 153 -15.38 13.16 -1.71
C GLY A 153 -15.21 11.82 -2.43
N GLN A 154 -14.97 11.83 -3.74
CA GLN A 154 -14.66 10.60 -4.49
C GLN A 154 -13.21 10.16 -4.22
N VAL A 155 -13.03 8.86 -3.98
CA VAL A 155 -11.71 8.21 -3.89
C VAL A 155 -11.16 7.95 -5.29
N LYS A 156 -9.86 8.15 -5.47
CA LYS A 156 -9.08 7.74 -6.64
C LYS A 156 -7.83 6.99 -6.18
N LEU A 157 -7.71 5.71 -6.56
CA LEU A 157 -6.48 4.93 -6.39
C LEU A 157 -5.45 5.29 -7.46
N THR A 158 -4.23 5.61 -7.04
CA THR A 158 -3.04 5.78 -7.89
C THR A 158 -1.99 4.72 -7.57
N ASP A 159 -0.92 4.67 -8.37
CA ASP A 159 0.29 3.91 -8.03
C ASP A 159 0.05 2.45 -7.60
N PHE A 160 -0.72 1.73 -8.43
CA PHE A 160 -0.66 0.26 -8.48
C PHE A 160 0.81 -0.21 -8.48
N GLY A 161 1.08 -1.41 -7.97
CA GLY A 161 2.42 -1.89 -7.66
C GLY A 161 3.32 -2.26 -8.85
N ILE A 162 3.24 -1.52 -9.97
CA ILE A 162 3.82 -1.78 -11.31
C ILE A 162 5.34 -2.09 -11.29
N ALA A 163 6.02 -1.74 -10.19
CA ALA A 163 7.46 -1.87 -9.99
C ALA A 163 7.84 -2.82 -8.83
N LYS A 164 6.89 -3.20 -7.95
CA LYS A 164 7.16 -4.01 -6.75
C LYS A 164 7.38 -5.50 -7.01
N ALA A 165 7.34 -5.93 -8.27
CA ALA A 165 7.60 -7.32 -8.66
C ALA A 165 9.09 -7.71 -8.58
N VAL A 166 10.01 -6.74 -8.45
CA VAL A 166 11.47 -6.97 -8.49
C VAL A 166 12.09 -6.94 -7.09
N ASP A 167 11.70 -5.99 -6.23
CA ASP A 167 12.23 -5.84 -4.86
C ASP A 167 11.68 -6.86 -3.84
N ALA A 168 11.22 -8.03 -4.30
CA ALA A 168 10.54 -9.04 -3.47
C ALA A 168 11.49 -9.89 -2.60
N ALA A 169 12.76 -9.49 -2.46
CA ALA A 169 13.67 -10.08 -1.49
C ALA A 169 13.09 -9.88 -0.07
N PRO A 170 12.99 -10.92 0.78
CA PRO A 170 12.31 -10.81 2.06
C PRO A 170 12.91 -9.71 2.93
N VAL A 171 12.05 -8.86 3.51
CA VAL A 171 12.46 -7.78 4.44
C VAL A 171 13.31 -8.33 5.58
N THR A 172 13.01 -9.55 6.01
CA THR A 172 13.72 -10.32 7.04
C THR A 172 15.12 -10.80 6.65
N GLN A 173 15.47 -10.80 5.36
CA GLN A 173 16.76 -11.27 4.84
C GLN A 173 17.68 -10.12 4.41
N THR A 174 17.14 -9.08 3.76
CA THR A 174 17.96 -7.95 3.26
C THR A 174 18.16 -6.84 4.28
N GLY A 175 17.29 -6.72 5.29
CA GLY A 175 17.26 -5.61 6.26
C GLY A 175 16.82 -4.26 5.67
N MET A 176 17.02 -4.05 4.38
CA MET A 176 16.59 -2.86 3.63
C MET A 176 15.18 -3.04 3.09
N VAL A 177 14.23 -2.23 3.58
CA VAL A 177 12.91 -2.12 2.98
C VAL A 177 12.93 -0.99 1.94
N MET A 178 12.72 -1.32 0.67
CA MET A 178 12.56 -0.30 -0.37
C MET A 178 11.14 0.29 -0.36
N GLY A 179 10.82 1.00 0.73
CA GLY A 179 9.55 1.70 0.90
C GLY A 179 9.02 1.72 2.34
N THR A 180 7.78 2.18 2.47
CA THR A 180 7.15 2.43 3.76
C THR A 180 6.52 1.15 4.34
N ALA A 181 7.25 0.41 5.18
CA ALA A 181 6.80 -0.83 5.83
C ALA A 181 5.53 -0.70 6.71
N GLN A 182 5.01 0.51 6.91
CA GLN A 182 3.92 0.85 7.84
C GLN A 182 2.53 0.31 7.45
N TYR A 183 2.39 -0.27 6.25
CA TYR A 183 1.14 -0.83 5.73
C TYR A 183 1.34 -2.21 5.07
N ILE A 184 2.50 -2.84 5.25
CA ILE A 184 2.86 -4.10 4.56
C ILE A 184 2.02 -5.27 5.10
N ALA A 185 1.53 -6.14 4.21
CA ALA A 185 0.87 -7.37 4.65
C ALA A 185 1.89 -8.35 5.27
N PRO A 186 1.50 -9.15 6.30
CA PRO A 186 2.39 -10.09 6.98
C PRO A 186 3.10 -11.05 6.01
N GLU A 187 2.36 -11.58 5.04
CA GLU A 187 2.87 -12.48 4.01
C GLU A 187 3.85 -11.80 3.05
N GLN A 188 3.64 -10.53 2.70
CA GLN A 188 4.59 -9.76 1.88
C GLN A 188 5.89 -9.47 2.64
N ALA A 189 5.81 -9.19 3.94
CA ALA A 189 6.99 -9.00 4.78
C ALA A 189 7.84 -10.30 4.95
N LEU A 190 7.20 -11.46 4.79
CA LEU A 190 7.85 -12.79 4.72
C LEU A 190 8.38 -13.14 3.31
N GLY A 191 8.14 -12.31 2.30
CA GLY A 191 8.53 -12.58 0.91
C GLY A 191 7.62 -13.58 0.17
N HIS A 192 6.38 -13.77 0.63
CA HIS A 192 5.36 -14.49 -0.14
C HIS A 192 4.65 -13.56 -1.13
N ASP A 193 4.14 -14.13 -2.21
CA ASP A 193 3.36 -13.40 -3.22
C ASP A 193 2.18 -12.62 -2.61
N ALA A 194 2.08 -11.35 -2.99
CA ALA A 194 0.95 -10.51 -2.62
C ALA A 194 -0.34 -11.01 -3.28
N THR A 195 -1.42 -11.07 -2.51
CA THR A 195 -2.74 -11.49 -2.97
C THR A 195 -3.78 -10.39 -2.79
N ALA A 196 -4.98 -10.58 -3.35
CA ALA A 196 -6.14 -9.74 -3.08
C ALA A 196 -6.48 -9.58 -1.57
N ALA A 197 -6.09 -10.54 -0.72
CA ALA A 197 -6.23 -10.46 0.73
C ALA A 197 -5.10 -9.66 1.41
N SER A 198 -3.97 -9.45 0.73
CA SER A 198 -2.87 -8.58 1.17
C SER A 198 -3.28 -7.11 1.05
N ASP A 199 -3.85 -6.71 -0.08
CA ASP A 199 -4.40 -5.36 -0.27
C ASP A 199 -5.52 -5.05 0.73
N VAL A 200 -6.36 -6.04 1.07
CA VAL A 200 -7.39 -5.92 2.13
C VAL A 200 -6.77 -5.70 3.51
N TYR A 201 -5.65 -6.36 3.83
CA TYR A 201 -4.93 -6.12 5.09
C TYR A 201 -4.37 -4.70 5.14
N SER A 202 -3.68 -4.27 4.08
CA SER A 202 -3.12 -2.93 3.97
C SER A 202 -4.20 -1.84 4.05
N LEU A 203 -5.37 -2.07 3.43
CA LEU A 203 -6.54 -1.19 3.57
C LEU A 203 -7.12 -1.22 5.00
N GLY A 204 -7.05 -2.35 5.70
CA GLY A 204 -7.33 -2.45 7.13
C GLY A 204 -6.41 -1.60 8.00
N VAL A 205 -5.11 -1.52 7.66
CA VAL A 205 -4.13 -0.64 8.33
C VAL A 205 -4.46 0.84 8.07
N VAL A 206 -4.82 1.19 6.83
CA VAL A 206 -5.34 2.53 6.49
C VAL A 206 -6.60 2.85 7.29
N GLY A 207 -7.54 1.91 7.41
CA GLY A 207 -8.76 2.06 8.19
C GLY A 207 -8.48 2.29 9.68
N TYR A 208 -7.55 1.53 10.27
CA TYR A 208 -7.09 1.71 11.64
C TYR A 208 -6.54 3.12 11.88
N GLU A 209 -5.65 3.61 11.00
CA GLU A 209 -5.10 4.98 11.12
C GLU A 209 -6.19 6.04 10.92
N ALA A 210 -7.09 5.86 9.95
CA ALA A 210 -8.17 6.80 9.67
C ALA A 210 -9.15 6.98 10.85
N VAL A 211 -9.50 5.93 11.60
CA VAL A 211 -10.44 6.04 12.74
C VAL A 211 -9.79 6.38 14.08
N SER A 212 -8.53 6.00 14.29
CA SER A 212 -7.82 6.21 15.57
C SER A 212 -6.84 7.40 15.56
N GLY A 213 -6.43 7.85 14.37
CA GLY A 213 -5.41 8.88 14.16
C GLY A 213 -3.97 8.42 14.38
N LYS A 214 -3.73 7.11 14.51
CA LYS A 214 -2.40 6.51 14.68
C LYS A 214 -2.33 5.18 13.93
N ARG A 215 -1.19 4.84 13.33
CA ARG A 215 -0.94 3.47 12.82
C ARG A 215 -0.94 2.43 13.95
N PRO A 216 -1.31 1.17 13.67
CA PRO A 216 -1.27 0.09 14.67
C PRO A 216 0.15 -0.26 15.08
N PHE A 217 1.13 -0.11 14.19
CA PHE A 217 2.54 -0.41 14.46
C PHE A 217 3.46 0.74 14.09
N THR A 218 4.40 1.03 14.98
CA THR A 218 5.49 1.99 14.82
C THR A 218 6.80 1.43 15.40
N GLY A 219 7.92 2.00 14.97
CA GLY A 219 9.28 1.64 15.37
C GLY A 219 10.29 2.40 14.50
N ASP A 220 11.54 2.45 14.94
CA ASP A 220 12.56 3.36 14.43
C ASP A 220 13.15 2.94 13.07
N GLY A 221 12.94 1.67 12.69
CA GLY A 221 13.36 1.09 11.42
C GLY A 221 12.22 0.38 10.69
N ALA A 222 12.28 0.37 9.36
CA ALA A 222 11.26 -0.28 8.52
C ALA A 222 11.19 -1.80 8.75
N LEU A 223 12.34 -2.46 8.98
CA LEU A 223 12.41 -3.86 9.42
C LEU A 223 11.64 -4.08 10.73
N THR A 224 11.83 -3.21 11.73
CA THR A 224 11.12 -3.29 13.01
C THR A 224 9.61 -3.28 12.79
N VAL A 225 9.09 -2.35 12.00
CA VAL A 225 7.65 -2.23 11.70
C VAL A 225 7.14 -3.45 10.93
N ALA A 226 7.89 -3.96 9.95
CA ALA A 226 7.53 -5.19 9.23
C ALA A 226 7.47 -6.42 10.16
N MET A 227 8.39 -6.54 11.12
CA MET A 227 8.38 -7.61 12.12
C MET A 227 7.16 -7.52 13.06
N LYS A 228 6.64 -6.32 13.34
CA LYS A 228 5.37 -6.13 14.05
C LYS A 228 4.16 -6.57 13.21
N HIS A 229 4.14 -6.22 11.92
CA HIS A 229 3.14 -6.74 10.99
C HIS A 229 3.15 -8.28 10.91
N ILE A 230 4.30 -8.94 11.04
CA ILE A 230 4.38 -10.41 11.14
C ILE A 230 3.89 -10.90 12.52
N LYS A 231 4.48 -10.42 13.63
CA LYS A 231 4.39 -11.06 14.96
C LYS A 231 3.38 -10.46 15.93
N GLU A 232 3.24 -9.13 16.00
CA GLU A 232 2.48 -8.47 17.08
C GLU A 232 0.99 -8.36 16.75
N THR A 233 0.10 -8.65 17.70
CA THR A 233 -1.33 -8.30 17.57
C THR A 233 -1.48 -6.78 17.51
N PRO A 234 -2.33 -6.20 16.64
CA PRO A 234 -2.61 -4.77 16.66
C PRO A 234 -3.07 -4.31 18.05
N PRO A 235 -2.67 -3.11 18.52
CA PRO A 235 -3.22 -2.54 19.74
C PRO A 235 -4.76 -2.42 19.66
N PRO A 236 -5.48 -2.48 20.79
CA PRO A 236 -6.93 -2.35 20.78
C PRO A 236 -7.35 -0.96 20.30
N LEU A 237 -8.32 -0.92 19.39
CA LEU A 237 -8.89 0.33 18.90
C LEU A 237 -9.62 1.10 20.03
N PRO A 238 -9.60 2.45 20.01
CA PRO A 238 -10.24 3.29 21.03
C PRO A 238 -11.70 2.91 21.33
N ALA A 239 -12.05 2.89 22.63
CA ALA A 239 -13.34 2.40 23.11
C ALA A 239 -14.55 3.27 22.74
N ASP A 240 -14.32 4.53 22.33
CA ASP A 240 -15.34 5.43 21.76
C ASP A 240 -15.80 4.97 20.36
N LEU A 241 -15.06 4.07 19.70
CA LEU A 241 -15.44 3.53 18.40
C LEU A 241 -16.49 2.40 18.55
N PRO A 242 -17.58 2.39 17.76
CA PRO A 242 -18.61 1.36 17.82
C PRO A 242 -18.06 -0.05 17.62
N PRO A 243 -18.56 -1.07 18.35
CA PRO A 243 -18.04 -2.45 18.27
C PRO A 243 -17.96 -3.00 16.83
N ASN A 244 -18.97 -2.75 16.00
CA ASN A 244 -19.00 -3.19 14.60
C ASN A 244 -17.87 -2.60 13.74
N VAL A 245 -17.40 -1.38 14.06
CA VAL A 245 -16.27 -0.73 13.36
C VAL A 245 -14.95 -1.34 13.83
N ARG A 246 -14.81 -1.61 15.13
CA ARG A 246 -13.62 -2.25 15.69
C ARG A 246 -13.46 -3.68 15.16
N GLU A 247 -14.52 -4.49 15.23
CA GLU A 247 -14.53 -5.86 14.68
C GLU A 247 -14.20 -5.90 13.18
N LEU A 248 -14.73 -4.95 12.38
CA LEU A 248 -14.44 -4.86 10.94
C LEU A 248 -12.94 -4.70 10.65
N ILE A 249 -12.27 -3.82 11.41
CA ILE A 249 -10.83 -3.56 11.26
C ILE A 249 -10.02 -4.73 11.82
N GLU A 250 -10.39 -5.25 12.99
CA GLU A 250 -9.77 -6.43 13.62
C GLU A 250 -9.78 -7.65 12.68
N ILE A 251 -10.90 -7.89 11.98
CA ILE A 251 -11.03 -8.94 10.94
C ILE A 251 -10.02 -8.73 9.79
N THR A 252 -9.84 -7.49 9.30
CA THR A 252 -8.88 -7.22 8.22
C THR A 252 -7.42 -7.38 8.65
N LEU A 253 -7.11 -7.18 9.94
CA LEU A 253 -5.75 -7.23 10.47
C LEU A 253 -5.33 -8.62 10.99
N VAL A 254 -6.14 -9.66 10.77
CA VAL A 254 -5.78 -11.05 11.07
C VAL A 254 -4.55 -11.49 10.26
N LYS A 255 -3.59 -12.14 10.92
CA LYS A 255 -2.28 -12.48 10.31
C LYS A 255 -2.40 -13.43 9.11
N ASN A 256 -3.24 -14.47 9.18
CA ASN A 256 -3.44 -15.41 8.07
C ASN A 256 -4.34 -14.78 6.97
N PRO A 257 -3.86 -14.59 5.72
CA PRO A 257 -4.66 -14.03 4.64
C PRO A 257 -5.91 -14.85 4.32
N GLY A 258 -5.88 -16.17 4.51
CA GLY A 258 -7.03 -17.06 4.34
C GLY A 258 -8.16 -16.84 5.34
N MET A 259 -7.95 -16.04 6.40
CA MET A 259 -8.97 -15.68 7.40
C MET A 259 -9.52 -14.26 7.23
N ARG A 260 -9.01 -13.48 6.26
CA ARG A 260 -9.48 -12.12 5.92
C ARG A 260 -10.56 -12.18 4.83
N TYR A 261 -11.19 -11.04 4.52
CA TYR A 261 -11.98 -10.93 3.29
C TYR A 261 -11.10 -11.21 2.07
N LYS A 262 -11.57 -12.10 1.19
CA LYS A 262 -10.79 -12.64 0.06
C LYS A 262 -10.34 -11.57 -0.97
N SER A 263 -11.08 -10.47 -1.07
CA SER A 263 -10.84 -9.38 -2.02
C SER A 263 -11.57 -8.10 -1.59
N GLY A 264 -11.34 -6.98 -2.29
CA GLY A 264 -11.90 -5.67 -1.94
C GLY A 264 -13.44 -5.60 -1.96
N GLY A 265 -14.12 -6.44 -2.74
CA GLY A 265 -15.58 -6.48 -2.86
C GLY A 265 -16.25 -6.98 -1.57
N PRO A 266 -15.97 -8.22 -1.12
CA PRO A 266 -16.46 -8.72 0.17
C PRO A 266 -16.06 -7.85 1.37
N PHE A 267 -14.91 -7.15 1.30
CA PHE A 267 -14.58 -6.12 2.28
C PHE A 267 -15.52 -4.92 2.19
N ALA A 268 -15.73 -4.32 1.01
CA ALA A 268 -16.64 -3.20 0.80
C ALA A 268 -18.10 -3.55 1.20
N ASP A 269 -18.57 -4.77 0.95
CA ASP A 269 -19.86 -5.26 1.42
C ASP A 269 -19.93 -5.37 2.96
N ALA A 270 -18.82 -5.71 3.62
CA ALA A 270 -18.71 -5.67 5.06
C ALA A 270 -18.70 -4.23 5.62
N VAL A 271 -18.00 -3.30 4.96
CA VAL A 271 -18.07 -1.88 5.29
C VAL A 271 -19.50 -1.36 5.15
N ALA A 272 -20.20 -1.68 4.06
CA ALA A 272 -21.59 -1.30 3.82
C ALA A 272 -22.55 -1.86 4.89
N ALA A 273 -22.31 -3.08 5.39
CA ALA A 273 -23.07 -3.64 6.50
C ALA A 273 -22.89 -2.80 7.79
N VAL A 274 -21.65 -2.41 8.11
CA VAL A 274 -21.33 -1.57 9.28
C VAL A 274 -21.88 -0.15 9.15
N ARG A 275 -21.83 0.45 7.96
CA ARG A 275 -22.48 1.75 7.65
C ARG A 275 -23.99 1.71 7.91
N ALA A 276 -24.62 0.57 7.67
CA ALA A 276 -26.04 0.34 7.93
C ALA A 276 -26.32 -0.24 9.34
N GLY A 277 -25.41 -0.04 10.30
CA GLY A 277 -25.58 -0.42 11.70
C GLY A 277 -25.47 -1.92 12.01
N ARG A 278 -25.24 -2.78 11.00
CA ARG A 278 -25.14 -4.23 11.17
C ARG A 278 -23.73 -4.63 11.58
N ARG A 279 -23.61 -5.80 12.22
CA ARG A 279 -22.32 -6.47 12.46
C ARG A 279 -21.66 -6.78 11.11
N PRO A 280 -20.32 -6.66 10.96
CA PRO A 280 -19.65 -7.10 9.74
C PRO A 280 -19.88 -8.61 9.50
N PRO A 281 -20.11 -9.07 8.25
CA PRO A 281 -20.20 -10.48 7.92
C PRO A 281 -18.85 -11.17 8.14
N ARG A 282 -18.87 -12.43 8.60
CA ARG A 282 -17.63 -13.20 8.79
C ARG A 282 -17.00 -13.55 7.43
N PRO A 283 -15.67 -13.41 7.26
CA PRO A 283 -14.98 -13.91 6.09
C PRO A 283 -15.23 -15.39 5.84
N ASN A 284 -15.29 -15.78 4.57
CA ASN A 284 -15.55 -17.14 4.10
C ASN A 284 -16.84 -17.80 4.63
N ALA A 285 -17.76 -17.04 5.23
CA ALA A 285 -19.12 -17.52 5.43
C ALA A 285 -19.73 -17.87 4.08
N ALA A 286 -20.19 -19.12 3.92
CA ALA A 286 -20.95 -19.50 2.74
C ALA A 286 -22.18 -18.59 2.61
N PRO A 287 -22.53 -18.13 1.40
CA PRO A 287 -23.71 -17.31 1.22
C PRO A 287 -24.94 -18.08 1.72
N SER A 288 -25.64 -17.51 2.69
CA SER A 288 -26.88 -18.08 3.22
C SER A 288 -27.98 -17.97 2.16
N ILE A 289 -27.98 -18.91 1.20
CA ILE A 289 -29.12 -19.15 0.31
C ILE A 289 -30.32 -19.31 1.24
N GLY A 290 -31.26 -18.37 1.15
CA GLY A 290 -32.34 -18.25 2.10
C GLY A 290 -33.11 -19.56 2.18
N ARG A 291 -33.03 -20.25 3.33
CA ARG A 291 -33.83 -21.45 3.59
C ARG A 291 -35.27 -21.00 3.74
N ALA A 292 -35.98 -20.93 2.62
CA ALA A 292 -37.41 -20.70 2.59
C ALA A 292 -38.06 -21.67 3.60
N ALA A 293 -38.84 -21.12 4.53
CA ALA A 293 -39.55 -21.94 5.49
C ALA A 293 -40.46 -22.91 4.71
N PRO A 294 -40.49 -24.20 5.04
CA PRO A 294 -41.40 -25.13 4.37
C PRO A 294 -42.83 -24.66 4.65
N ALA A 295 -43.55 -24.26 3.60
CA ALA A 295 -44.95 -23.86 3.72
C ALA A 295 -45.76 -25.04 4.29
N ALA A 296 -46.56 -24.78 5.32
CA ALA A 296 -47.37 -25.80 5.94
C ALA A 296 -48.39 -26.36 4.94
N VAL A 297 -48.36 -27.68 4.74
CA VAL A 297 -49.31 -28.36 3.84
C VAL A 297 -50.64 -28.53 4.59
N PRO A 298 -51.76 -27.95 4.11
CA PRO A 298 -53.07 -28.19 4.70
C PRO A 298 -53.54 -29.63 4.38
N PRO A 299 -54.30 -30.28 5.28
CA PRO A 299 -54.75 -31.66 5.07
C PRO A 299 -55.77 -31.75 3.94
N ALA A 300 -55.53 -32.65 2.98
CA ALA A 300 -56.46 -32.93 1.89
C ALA A 300 -57.62 -33.82 2.36
N ILE A 301 -58.86 -33.42 2.07
CA ILE A 301 -60.06 -34.20 2.35
C ILE A 301 -60.18 -35.35 1.34
N GLN A 302 -60.43 -36.56 1.83
CA GLN A 302 -60.71 -37.73 0.99
C GLN A 302 -62.14 -37.68 0.43
N ASN A 303 -62.32 -37.95 -0.87
CA ASN A 303 -63.47 -38.72 -1.42
C ASN A 303 -63.45 -38.84 -2.95
N ARG A 304 -63.13 -40.04 -3.48
CA ARG A 304 -63.89 -40.72 -4.56
C ARG A 304 -63.34 -42.14 -4.84
N PRO A 305 -64.21 -43.11 -5.23
CA PRO A 305 -63.81 -44.47 -5.61
C PRO A 305 -63.37 -44.56 -7.10
N PRO A 306 -62.77 -45.69 -7.54
CA PRO A 306 -62.11 -45.81 -8.84
C PRO A 306 -63.04 -46.20 -10.00
N ALA A 307 -62.53 -46.04 -11.23
CA ALA A 307 -63.03 -46.70 -12.43
C ALA A 307 -61.84 -47.15 -13.29
N GLU A 308 -61.81 -48.42 -13.68
CA GLU A 308 -60.84 -48.97 -14.64
C GLU A 308 -61.33 -48.77 -16.08
N ALA A 309 -60.40 -48.60 -17.02
CA ALA A 309 -60.57 -49.03 -18.41
C ALA A 309 -59.20 -49.15 -19.10
N THR A 310 -59.00 -50.21 -19.89
CA THR A 310 -57.79 -50.43 -20.69
C THR A 310 -58.09 -50.31 -22.19
N GLY A 311 -57.11 -49.85 -22.97
CA GLY A 311 -57.20 -49.71 -24.44
C GLY A 311 -55.93 -49.06 -25.00
N ARG A 312 -54.90 -49.80 -25.43
CA ARG A 312 -54.77 -50.64 -26.64
C ARG A 312 -54.47 -49.82 -27.91
N ALA A 313 -53.23 -49.95 -28.41
CA ALA A 313 -52.78 -49.42 -29.70
C ALA A 313 -53.24 -50.32 -30.88
N PRO A 314 -53.09 -49.89 -32.16
CA PRO A 314 -51.79 -50.04 -32.84
C PRO A 314 -51.40 -48.90 -33.83
N ALA A 315 -50.22 -49.07 -34.43
CA ALA A 315 -49.50 -48.13 -35.31
C ALA A 315 -50.09 -47.94 -36.73
N GLN A 316 -49.63 -46.90 -37.47
CA GLN A 316 -48.74 -47.10 -38.63
C GLN A 316 -48.07 -45.82 -39.22
N THR A 317 -46.73 -45.87 -39.29
CA THR A 317 -45.79 -45.35 -40.32
C THR A 317 -46.08 -44.09 -41.16
N SER A 318 -45.13 -43.13 -41.19
CA SER A 318 -44.45 -42.70 -42.44
C SER A 318 -43.19 -41.82 -42.29
N ARG A 319 -42.11 -42.27 -42.93
CA ARG A 319 -41.05 -41.51 -43.67
C ARG A 319 -40.10 -40.49 -42.98
N THR A 320 -38.85 -40.96 -42.82
CA THR A 320 -37.63 -40.39 -43.44
C THR A 320 -37.00 -39.08 -42.93
N ARG A 321 -35.86 -39.20 -42.23
CA ARG A 321 -34.56 -38.68 -42.73
C ARG A 321 -33.35 -39.35 -42.06
N THR A 322 -32.17 -39.20 -42.64
CA THR A 322 -30.95 -39.97 -42.40
C THR A 322 -29.80 -39.14 -41.79
N THR A 323 -28.73 -39.85 -41.35
CA THR A 323 -27.38 -39.37 -40.97
C THR A 323 -27.23 -38.62 -39.63
N GLY A 324 -26.03 -38.69 -39.02
CA GLY A 324 -25.59 -37.71 -38.01
C GLY A 324 -25.12 -38.22 -36.63
N SER A 325 -24.45 -39.38 -36.50
CA SER A 325 -23.92 -39.83 -35.21
C SER A 325 -22.63 -39.07 -34.81
N HIS A 326 -22.69 -38.26 -33.74
CA HIS A 326 -21.51 -37.67 -33.10
C HIS A 326 -21.49 -37.97 -31.60
N HIS A 327 -20.44 -38.69 -31.16
CA HIS A 327 -20.17 -38.96 -29.75
C HIS A 327 -19.86 -37.68 -28.97
N ARG A 328 -20.29 -37.63 -27.71
CA ARG A 328 -19.79 -36.67 -26.72
C ARG A 328 -19.10 -37.43 -25.59
N SER A 329 -17.77 -37.42 -25.58
CA SER A 329 -16.95 -38.17 -24.62
C SER A 329 -17.03 -37.56 -23.22
N ALA A 330 -17.08 -38.41 -22.19
CA ALA A 330 -16.94 -37.98 -20.80
C ALA A 330 -15.46 -37.68 -20.46
N PRO A 331 -15.17 -36.74 -19.53
CA PRO A 331 -13.81 -36.44 -19.10
C PRO A 331 -13.22 -37.56 -18.23
N PRO A 332 -11.90 -37.84 -18.31
CA PRO A 332 -11.27 -38.92 -17.56
C PRO A 332 -11.11 -38.59 -16.06
N ALA A 333 -11.29 -39.60 -15.21
CA ALA A 333 -11.10 -39.48 -13.77
C ALA A 333 -9.62 -39.25 -13.39
N ARG A 334 -9.36 -38.27 -12.52
CA ARG A 334 -8.01 -37.99 -12.00
C ARG A 334 -7.60 -39.08 -11.01
N ARG A 335 -6.49 -39.79 -11.29
CA ARG A 335 -5.91 -40.78 -10.37
C ARG A 335 -5.33 -40.08 -9.13
N THR A 336 -5.73 -40.53 -7.95
CA THR A 336 -5.17 -40.08 -6.66
C THR A 336 -4.09 -41.05 -6.18
N PHE A 337 -2.85 -40.57 -6.01
CA PHE A 337 -1.76 -41.38 -5.43
C PHE A 337 -2.06 -41.85 -4.01
N SER A 338 -1.64 -43.08 -3.69
CA SER A 338 -1.88 -43.70 -2.38
C SER A 338 -1.02 -43.07 -1.27
N SER A 339 -1.38 -43.32 -0.01
CA SER A 339 -0.66 -42.85 1.17
C SER A 339 0.82 -43.28 1.17
N GLY A 340 1.13 -44.51 0.75
CA GLY A 340 2.52 -44.99 0.63
C GLY A 340 3.35 -44.23 -0.41
N GLN A 341 2.76 -43.90 -1.57
CA GLN A 341 3.45 -43.10 -2.59
C GLN A 341 3.70 -41.66 -2.13
N ARG A 342 2.80 -41.08 -1.33
CA ARG A 342 3.02 -39.76 -0.71
C ARG A 342 4.18 -39.78 0.30
N ALA A 343 4.28 -40.81 1.14
CA ALA A 343 5.39 -40.95 2.08
C ALA A 343 6.76 -41.02 1.36
N LEU A 344 6.82 -41.74 0.25
CA LEU A 344 8.04 -41.87 -0.57
C LEU A 344 8.47 -40.54 -1.21
N LEU A 345 7.51 -39.72 -1.67
CA LEU A 345 7.78 -38.37 -2.17
C LEU A 345 8.25 -37.41 -1.07
N TRP A 346 7.71 -37.50 0.15
CA TRP A 346 8.20 -36.73 1.30
C TRP A 346 9.63 -37.13 1.68
N ALA A 347 9.96 -38.43 1.70
CA ALA A 347 11.30 -38.91 1.99
C ALA A 347 12.34 -38.40 0.97
N ALA A 348 11.99 -38.44 -0.32
CA ALA A 348 12.83 -37.88 -1.38
C ALA A 348 13.04 -36.36 -1.23
N GLY A 349 11.99 -35.61 -0.85
CA GLY A 349 12.07 -34.17 -0.59
C GLY A 349 12.99 -33.83 0.59
N VAL A 350 12.93 -34.61 1.69
CA VAL A 350 13.80 -34.42 2.87
C VAL A 350 15.27 -34.72 2.53
N LEU A 351 15.54 -35.78 1.75
CA LEU A 351 16.90 -36.08 1.28
C LEU A 351 17.46 -34.99 0.36
N GLY A 352 16.64 -34.45 -0.54
CA GLY A 352 17.02 -33.32 -1.39
C GLY A 352 17.34 -32.06 -0.58
N ALA A 353 16.52 -31.72 0.41
CA ALA A 353 16.76 -30.59 1.31
C ALA A 353 18.05 -30.77 2.13
N LEU A 354 18.31 -31.98 2.64
CA LEU A 354 19.54 -32.28 3.39
C LEU A 354 20.80 -32.15 2.52
N ALA A 355 20.75 -32.62 1.26
CA ALA A 355 21.85 -32.46 0.31
C ALA A 355 22.15 -30.98 0.00
N ILE A 356 21.11 -30.13 -0.11
CA ILE A 356 21.26 -28.69 -0.30
C ILE A 356 21.91 -28.04 0.93
N VAL A 357 21.50 -28.40 2.15
CA VAL A 357 22.12 -27.89 3.39
C VAL A 357 23.60 -28.28 3.47
N ILE A 358 23.96 -29.52 3.12
CA ILE A 358 25.36 -29.98 3.09
C ILE A 358 26.17 -29.19 2.05
N ALA A 359 25.62 -28.95 0.86
CA ALA A 359 26.29 -28.15 -0.18
C ALA A 359 26.54 -26.70 0.27
N ILE A 360 25.56 -26.08 0.95
CA ILE A 360 25.70 -24.72 1.50
C ILE A 360 26.80 -24.67 2.57
N LEU A 361 26.85 -25.65 3.48
CA LEU A 361 27.89 -25.72 4.52
C LEU A 361 29.30 -25.89 3.92
N ILE A 362 29.45 -26.66 2.84
CA ILE A 362 30.72 -26.81 2.12
C ILE A 362 31.17 -25.49 1.50
N VAL A 363 30.25 -24.75 0.85
CA VAL A 363 30.57 -23.44 0.22
C VAL A 363 30.98 -22.40 1.26
N LEU A 364 30.23 -22.30 2.38
CA LEU A 364 30.55 -21.35 3.46
C LEU A 364 31.92 -21.65 4.08
N ASN A 365 32.22 -22.91 4.39
CA ASN A 365 33.50 -23.33 4.95
C ASN A 365 34.68 -23.13 3.97
N HIS A 366 34.42 -23.14 2.65
CA HIS A 366 35.43 -22.82 1.64
C HIS A 366 35.71 -21.31 1.52
N GLN A 367 34.70 -20.46 1.71
CA GLN A 367 34.87 -19.00 1.72
C GLN A 367 35.69 -18.52 2.93
N ASP A 368 35.49 -19.13 4.10
CA ASP A 368 36.22 -18.74 5.33
C ASP A 368 37.74 -18.97 5.20
N GLN A 369 38.17 -20.04 4.52
CA GLN A 369 39.59 -20.28 4.24
C GLN A 369 40.21 -19.31 3.23
N GLN A 370 39.41 -18.67 2.36
CA GLN A 370 39.91 -17.65 1.43
C GLN A 370 40.05 -16.26 2.08
N ASN A 371 39.38 -16.01 3.21
CA ASN A 371 39.29 -14.70 3.87
C ASN A 371 40.30 -14.47 5.01
N SER A 372 41.30 -15.34 5.21
CA SER A 372 42.37 -15.10 6.18
C SER A 372 43.27 -13.94 5.72
N PRO A 373 43.31 -12.79 6.43
CA PRO A 373 43.99 -11.60 5.94
C PRO A 373 45.51 -11.76 5.99
N ASN A 374 46.17 -11.47 4.85
CA ASN A 374 47.62 -11.57 4.74
C ASN A 374 48.30 -10.52 5.64
N ARG A 375 49.33 -10.92 6.39
CA ARG A 375 49.89 -10.13 7.50
C ARG A 375 50.93 -9.12 7.01
N THR A 376 50.47 -7.97 6.51
CA THR A 376 51.34 -6.92 5.98
C THR A 376 52.30 -6.38 7.05
N THR A 377 53.61 -6.58 6.85
CA THR A 377 54.66 -6.08 7.73
C THR A 377 54.93 -4.60 7.45
N ASN A 378 54.72 -3.72 8.42
CA ASN A 378 55.11 -2.32 8.33
C ASN A 378 56.60 -2.17 8.64
N THR A 379 57.43 -2.00 7.61
CA THR A 379 58.84 -1.62 7.77
C THR A 379 58.95 -0.12 8.08
N VAL A 380 59.48 0.22 9.25
CA VAL A 380 59.86 1.60 9.60
C VAL A 380 61.31 1.84 9.17
N THR A 381 61.58 2.95 8.48
CA THR A 381 62.93 3.39 8.15
C THR A 381 63.30 4.58 9.03
N GLU A 382 64.24 4.37 9.95
CA GLU A 382 64.82 5.44 10.77
C GLU A 382 65.89 6.21 9.99
N THR A 383 66.13 7.47 10.36
CA THR A 383 67.29 8.27 9.90
C THR A 383 67.86 9.02 11.11
N PRO A 384 69.13 8.78 11.50
CA PRO A 384 69.66 9.24 12.78
C PRO A 384 70.29 10.65 12.72
N GLY A 385 70.19 11.40 13.83
CA GLY A 385 70.88 12.66 14.08
C GLY A 385 70.87 12.98 15.59
N SER A 386 72.01 13.40 16.16
CA SER A 386 72.25 13.43 17.62
C SER A 386 72.17 14.82 18.30
N PRO A 387 72.01 14.89 19.64
CA PRO A 387 71.78 16.11 20.44
C PRO A 387 73.11 16.61 21.09
N PRO A 388 73.18 17.38 22.22
CA PRO A 388 72.16 18.07 23.06
C PRO A 388 72.51 19.52 23.52
N ALA A 389 71.59 20.21 24.25
CA ALA A 389 71.87 21.04 25.47
C ALA A 389 70.67 21.92 25.94
N ALA A 390 70.70 22.31 27.23
CA ALA A 390 69.90 23.35 27.96
C ALA A 390 70.70 23.74 29.25
N PRO A 391 70.27 24.59 30.23
CA PRO A 391 69.06 25.44 30.37
C PRO A 391 69.35 26.89 30.92
N GLY A 392 68.30 27.64 31.34
CA GLY A 392 68.36 28.90 32.14
C GLY A 392 67.27 29.92 31.74
N GLU A 393 66.69 30.82 32.56
CA GLU A 393 66.70 31.11 34.02
C GLU A 393 65.33 31.76 34.44
N GLY A 394 65.10 32.10 35.73
CA GLY A 394 63.94 32.87 36.26
C GLY A 394 64.38 34.12 37.05
N PRO A 395 63.68 34.64 38.10
CA PRO A 395 62.33 34.38 38.65
C PRO A 395 61.53 35.66 39.14
N ALA A 396 60.48 35.49 39.99
CA ALA A 396 59.91 36.45 40.99
C ALA A 396 59.10 37.72 40.51
N GLU A 397 58.15 38.36 41.24
CA GLU A 397 57.42 38.07 42.52
C GLU A 397 56.08 38.89 42.72
N THR A 398 54.97 38.21 43.12
CA THR A 398 53.91 38.54 44.15
C THR A 398 53.14 39.92 44.25
N PRO A 399 52.19 40.18 45.21
CA PRO A 399 50.82 39.58 45.30
C PRO A 399 49.60 40.49 45.76
N GLY A 400 48.35 40.02 45.54
CA GLY A 400 47.13 40.25 46.39
C GLY A 400 46.35 41.60 46.29
N ALA A 401 45.18 41.83 46.93
CA ALA A 401 44.09 40.95 47.44
C ALA A 401 42.81 41.75 47.91
N ALA A 402 41.59 41.17 47.81
CA ALA A 402 40.28 41.64 48.35
C ALA A 402 39.71 43.00 47.80
N ALA A 403 38.44 43.45 48.02
CA ALA A 403 37.28 43.02 48.83
C ALA A 403 35.90 43.39 48.15
N PRO A 404 34.70 43.02 48.68
CA PRO A 404 33.43 43.00 47.90
C PRO A 404 32.15 43.70 48.50
N VAL A 405 31.01 43.62 47.76
CA VAL A 405 29.58 43.79 48.17
C VAL A 405 28.95 45.22 48.27
N LYS A 406 27.87 45.47 47.46
CA LYS A 406 26.43 45.85 47.73
C LYS A 406 26.02 46.52 49.09
N PRO A 407 24.78 47.06 49.32
CA PRO A 407 23.58 47.26 48.46
C PRO A 407 22.73 48.57 48.69
N ASP A 408 21.48 48.57 48.18
CA ASP A 408 20.22 49.19 48.70
C ASP A 408 19.72 50.63 48.34
N GLU A 409 18.37 50.69 48.30
CA GLU A 409 17.39 51.82 48.16
C GLU A 409 16.84 52.23 49.57
N PRO A 410 15.77 53.04 49.80
CA PRO A 410 14.81 53.77 48.91
C PRO A 410 14.49 55.25 49.32
N GLY A 411 13.52 55.90 48.65
CA GLY A 411 12.42 56.56 49.40
C GLY A 411 11.88 57.97 49.08
N GLN A 412 10.97 58.11 48.08
CA GLN A 412 9.81 59.06 48.01
C GLN A 412 10.09 60.60 48.04
N ASN A 413 9.21 61.56 47.68
CA ASN A 413 7.76 61.73 47.39
C ASN A 413 7.60 63.09 46.60
N ARG A 414 6.51 63.72 46.09
CA ARG A 414 5.03 63.60 45.83
C ARG A 414 4.65 64.91 45.02
N VAL A 415 3.54 65.24 44.34
CA VAL A 415 2.20 64.74 43.93
C VAL A 415 1.92 65.29 42.49
N SER A 416 0.92 64.84 41.69
CA SER A 416 -0.43 65.45 41.52
C SER A 416 -1.13 64.85 40.27
N GLY A 417 -2.46 64.88 40.16
CA GLY A 417 -3.25 64.15 39.13
C GLY A 417 -4.14 64.99 38.17
N PRO A 418 -5.40 64.57 37.87
CA PRO A 418 -5.71 64.00 36.55
C PRO A 418 -6.98 64.54 35.84
N VAL A 419 -7.13 64.26 34.53
CA VAL A 419 -8.36 64.45 33.72
C VAL A 419 -8.52 63.28 32.71
N ASP A 420 -9.69 63.16 32.07
CA ASP A 420 -10.33 61.91 31.59
C ASP A 420 -10.88 62.03 30.14
N THR A 421 -11.52 60.96 29.64
CA THR A 421 -12.55 60.85 28.56
C THR A 421 -12.21 60.65 27.05
N ALA A 422 -12.91 59.62 26.52
CA ALA A 422 -13.74 59.59 25.29
C ALA A 422 -13.18 59.32 23.86
N SER A 423 -13.81 58.33 23.21
CA SER A 423 -14.06 58.25 21.76
C SER A 423 -15.39 58.96 21.42
N PRO A 424 -15.69 59.25 20.13
CA PRO A 424 -16.66 58.38 19.43
C PRO A 424 -16.41 58.20 17.91
N SER A 425 -17.24 57.36 17.28
CA SER A 425 -17.27 57.06 15.84
C SER A 425 -18.14 58.03 15.01
N VAL A 426 -17.92 58.10 13.68
CA VAL A 426 -18.89 58.36 12.56
C VAL A 426 -18.09 58.74 11.29
N MET A 427 -18.53 58.61 10.02
CA MET A 427 -19.28 57.62 9.22
C MET A 427 -19.33 58.14 7.75
N LEU A 428 -19.74 57.31 6.78
CA LEU A 428 -20.33 57.70 5.46
C LEU A 428 -19.51 58.49 4.41
N HIS A 429 -19.10 57.79 3.34
CA HIS A 429 -19.42 58.00 1.90
C HIS A 429 -19.05 56.69 1.17
N VAL A 430 -19.83 55.98 0.35
CA VAL A 430 -21.05 56.19 -0.48
C VAL A 430 -20.82 56.73 -1.90
N SER A 431 -20.76 55.79 -2.85
CA SER A 431 -21.10 55.80 -4.29
C SER A 431 -20.73 54.38 -4.80
N GLU A 432 -21.62 53.42 -5.06
CA GLU A 432 -22.99 53.39 -5.60
C GLU A 432 -23.07 53.69 -7.11
N GLN A 433 -23.93 52.94 -7.82
CA GLN A 433 -24.31 53.04 -9.26
C GLN A 433 -23.31 52.52 -10.33
N ILE A 434 -23.73 51.89 -11.45
CA ILE A 434 -25.07 51.36 -11.83
C ILE A 434 -25.02 50.16 -12.81
N LEU A 435 -25.88 49.17 -12.54
CA LEU A 435 -26.74 48.38 -13.46
C LEU A 435 -26.27 48.01 -14.90
N ARG A 436 -26.17 46.70 -15.19
CA ARG A 436 -27.19 45.95 -15.95
C ARG A 436 -27.02 44.43 -15.83
#